data_AF-A0A9D5G643-F1
#
_entry.id   AF-A0A9D5G643-F1
#
_cell.length_a   1.000
_cell.length_b   1.000
_cell.length_c   1.000
_cell.angle_alpha   90.00
_cell.angle_beta   90.00
_cell.angle_gamma   90.00
#
_symmetry.space_group_name_H-M   'P 1'
#
loop_
_entity.id
_entity.type
_entity.pdbx_description
1 polymer ?
#
loop_
_entity_poly.entity_id
_entity_poly.type
_entity_poly.pdbx_seq_one_letter_code
_entity_poly.pdbx_strand_id
1 'polypeptide(L)' 'SMYLMDYYTIPMSLAGLPALSVPCGFVTPPDGAHPLPLGLQLTTPLFEERTLLGIAHAYERATMHASVRPPIAANETARV' A
#
# COMPACT_ATOMS: atom_id res chain seq x y z
N SER A 1 3.45 20.04 1.04
CA SER A 1 2.40 19.85 2.05
C SER A 1 2.60 18.48 2.66
N MET A 2 2.88 18.40 3.96
CA MET A 2 3.12 17.13 4.67
C MET A 2 1.82 16.55 5.25
N TYR A 3 0.85 17.39 5.60
CA TYR A 3 -0.46 16.99 6.16
C TYR A 3 -1.31 16.10 5.23
N LEU A 4 -1.21 16.27 3.92
CA LEU A 4 -2.02 15.47 3.00
C LEU A 4 -1.47 14.05 2.82
N MET A 5 -0.23 13.80 3.24
CA MET A 5 0.43 12.49 3.08
C MET A 5 -0.16 11.43 4.00
N ASP A 6 -0.68 11.83 5.17
CA ASP A 6 -1.12 10.92 6.23
C ASP A 6 -2.60 11.11 6.60
N TYR A 7 -3.34 11.89 5.80
CA TYR A 7 -4.76 12.16 5.99
C TYR A 7 -5.60 10.88 6.12
N TYR A 8 -5.24 9.83 5.36
CA TYR A 8 -5.94 8.54 5.37
C TYR A 8 -5.37 7.51 6.36
N THR A 9 -4.26 7.79 7.03
CA THR A 9 -3.57 6.83 7.91
C THR A 9 -3.53 7.27 9.37
N ILE A 10 -3.50 8.58 9.65
CA ILE A 10 -3.58 9.15 11.00
C ILE A 10 -4.86 8.72 11.75
N PRO A 11 -6.08 8.79 11.16
CA PRO A 11 -7.30 8.52 11.91
C PRO A 11 -7.32 7.13 12.56
N MET A 12 -6.79 6.12 11.88
CA MET A 12 -6.74 4.73 12.36
C MET A 12 -5.76 4.59 13.53
N SER A 13 -4.58 5.22 13.42
CA SER A 13 -3.59 5.25 14.50
C SER A 13 -4.15 5.92 15.76
N LEU A 14 -4.85 7.04 15.61
CA LEU A 14 -5.45 7.77 16.74
C LEU A 14 -6.64 7.03 17.37
N ALA A 15 -7.42 6.32 16.56
CA ALA A 15 -8.53 5.49 17.04
C ALA A 15 -8.06 4.15 17.64
N GLY A 16 -6.78 3.80 17.48
CA GLY A 16 -6.22 2.50 17.91
C GLY A 16 -6.77 1.32 17.10
N LEU A 17 -7.30 1.56 15.90
CA LEU A 17 -7.93 0.53 15.08
C LEU A 17 -6.88 -0.27 14.27
N PRO A 18 -7.07 -1.60 14.12
CA PRO A 18 -6.27 -2.38 13.19
C PRO A 18 -6.44 -1.85 11.77
N ALA A 19 -5.33 -1.60 11.10
CA ALA A 19 -5.33 -1.10 9.74
C ALA A 19 -4.13 -1.64 8.95
N LEU A 20 -4.32 -1.90 7.66
CA LEU A 20 -3.25 -2.34 6.76
C LEU A 20 -3.45 -1.78 5.36
N SER A 21 -2.37 -1.70 4.59
CA SER A 21 -2.40 -1.29 3.18
C SER A 21 -2.02 -2.46 2.28
N VAL A 22 -2.79 -2.68 1.21
CA VAL A 22 -2.50 -3.68 0.17
C VAL A 22 -2.25 -3.02 -1.18
N PRO A 23 -1.37 -3.55 -2.05
CA PRO A 23 -1.21 -3.06 -3.41
C PRO A 23 -2.51 -3.23 -4.20
N CYS A 24 -3.06 -2.16 -4.76
CA CYS A 24 -4.33 -2.18 -5.48
C CYS A 24 -4.22 -1.84 -6.98
N GLY A 25 -3.00 -1.82 -7.50
CA GLY A 25 -2.70 -1.63 -8.91
C GLY A 25 -1.70 -0.51 -9.14
N PHE A 26 -1.73 0.07 -10.34
CA PHE A 26 -0.84 1.14 -10.76
C PHE A 26 -1.63 2.25 -11.45
N VAL A 27 -1.20 3.50 -11.24
CA VAL A 27 -1.72 4.67 -11.96
C VAL A 27 -0.65 5.22 -12.90
N THR A 28 -1.06 5.68 -14.07
CA THR A 28 -0.17 6.41 -14.98
C THR A 28 -0.21 7.89 -14.61
N PRO A 29 0.91 8.49 -14.19
CA PRO A 29 0.97 9.90 -13.87
C PRO A 29 0.69 10.79 -15.10
N PRO A 30 0.11 11.99 -14.94
CA PRO A 30 -0.22 12.89 -16.05
C PRO A 30 0.98 13.40 -16.84
N ASP A 31 2.17 13.42 -16.23
CA ASP A 31 3.43 13.85 -16.84
C ASP A 31 4.09 12.76 -17.71
N GLY A 32 3.43 11.60 -17.87
CA GLY A 32 3.93 10.48 -18.66
C GLY A 32 5.06 9.70 -17.98
N ALA A 33 5.31 9.92 -16.68
CA ALA A 33 6.26 9.13 -15.90
C ALA A 33 5.84 7.65 -15.80
N HIS A 34 6.75 6.83 -15.27
CA HIS A 34 6.49 5.41 -15.08
C HIS A 34 5.26 5.18 -14.16
N PRO A 35 4.50 4.09 -14.36
CA PRO A 35 3.34 3.79 -13.53
C PRO A 35 3.72 3.73 -12.05
N LEU A 36 2.95 4.43 -11.21
CA LEU A 36 3.17 4.48 -9.77
C LEU A 36 2.23 3.51 -9.04
N PRO A 37 2.72 2.80 -8.01
CA PRO A 37 1.90 1.86 -7.26
C PRO A 37 0.80 2.60 -6.48
N LEU A 38 -0.40 2.03 -6.47
CA LEU A 38 -1.51 2.45 -5.63
C LEU A 38 -1.65 1.50 -4.44
N GLY A 39 -1.87 2.07 -3.25
CA GLY A 39 -2.21 1.34 -2.04
C GLY A 39 -3.70 1.50 -1.70
N LEU A 40 -4.31 0.44 -1.19
CA LEU A 40 -5.67 0.44 -0.64
C LEU A 40 -5.59 0.25 0.87
N GLN A 41 -6.06 1.25 1.62
CA GLN A 41 -6.14 1.21 3.07
C GLN A 41 -7.37 0.43 3.51
N LEU A 42 -7.17 -0.63 4.30
CA LEU A 42 -8.20 -1.43 4.92
C LEU A 42 -8.17 -1.21 6.44
N THR A 43 -9.34 -1.26 7.08
CA THR A 43 -9.51 -1.11 8.52
C THR A 43 -10.65 -1.99 9.02
N THR A 44 -10.58 -2.41 10.27
CA THR A 44 -11.64 -3.19 10.94
C THR A 44 -11.87 -2.65 12.35
N PRO A 45 -12.94 -3.09 13.04
CA PRO A 45 -13.06 -2.89 14.48
C PRO A 45 -11.88 -3.44 15.28
N LEU A 46 -11.77 -3.03 16.54
CA LEU A 46 -10.75 -3.50 17.48
C LEU A 46 -10.79 -5.03 17.60
N PHE A 47 -9.60 -5.64 17.66
CA PHE A 47 -9.38 -7.09 17.85
C PHE A 47 -9.91 -7.98 16.71
N GLU A 48 -10.16 -7.41 15.52
CA GLU A 48 -10.58 -8.13 14.32
C GLU A 48 -9.44 -8.35 13.30
N GLU A 49 -8.18 -8.46 13.75
CA GLU A 49 -7.02 -8.64 12.86
C GLU A 49 -7.13 -9.89 11.99
N ARG A 50 -7.77 -10.95 12.50
CA ARG A 50 -8.05 -12.16 11.72
C ARG A 50 -8.94 -11.85 10.50
N THR A 51 -9.97 -11.03 10.69
CA THR A 51 -10.88 -10.62 9.61
C THR A 51 -10.12 -9.73 8.63
N LEU A 52 -9.38 -8.75 9.15
CA LEU A 52 -8.60 -7.81 8.33
C LEU A 52 -7.57 -8.54 7.45
N LEU A 53 -6.79 -9.46 8.03
CA LEU A 53 -5.82 -10.29 7.31
C LEU A 53 -6.51 -11.26 6.34
N GLY A 54 -7.68 -11.81 6.70
CA GLY A 54 -8.47 -12.66 5.82
C GLY A 54 -8.96 -11.93 4.57
N ILE A 55 -9.45 -10.69 4.72
CA ILE A 55 -9.84 -9.82 3.61
C ILE A 55 -8.63 -9.50 2.74
N ALA A 56 -7.51 -9.09 3.35
CA ALA A 56 -6.27 -8.79 2.63
C ALA A 56 -5.77 -9.98 1.80
N HIS A 57 -5.78 -11.17 2.40
CA HIS A 57 -5.36 -12.40 1.73
C HIS A 57 -6.30 -12.80 0.57
N ALA A 58 -7.62 -12.67 0.78
CA ALA A 58 -8.59 -12.92 -0.29
C ALA A 58 -8.41 -11.93 -1.45
N TYR A 59 -8.18 -10.66 -1.14
CA TYR A 59 -7.90 -9.62 -2.14
C TYR A 59 -6.60 -9.88 -2.91
N GLU A 60 -5.53 -10.24 -2.21
CA GLU A 60 -4.24 -10.57 -2.82
C GLU A 60 -4.38 -11.73 -3.81
N ARG A 61 -5.07 -12.81 -3.41
CA ARG A 61 -5.31 -13.98 -4.28
C ARG A 61 -6.17 -13.67 -5.50
N ALA A 62 -7.06 -12.69 -5.40
CA ALA A 62 -7.95 -12.30 -6.50
C ALA A 62 -7.26 -11.36 -7.52
N THR A 63 -6.25 -10.59 -7.11
CA THR A 63 -5.69 -9.50 -7.93
C THR A 63 -4.23 -9.67 -8.30
N MET A 64 -3.43 -10.34 -7.47
CA MET A 64 -1.99 -10.58 -7.68
C MET A 64 -1.15 -9.30 -7.90
N HIS A 65 -1.66 -8.11 -7.56
CA HIS A 65 -0.96 -6.82 -7.76
C HIS A 65 0.40 -6.74 -7.05
N ALA A 66 0.56 -7.48 -5.94
CA ALA A 66 1.82 -7.59 -5.21
C ALA A 66 2.94 -8.34 -5.96
N SER A 67 2.65 -8.97 -7.10
CA SER A 67 3.63 -9.76 -7.86
C SER A 67 4.60 -8.90 -8.69
N VAL A 68 4.26 -7.64 -8.92
CA VAL A 68 5.09 -6.71 -9.70
C VAL A 68 6.25 -6.24 -8.84
N ARG A 69 7.48 -6.51 -9.30
CA ARG A 69 8.70 -6.04 -8.64
C ARG A 69 9.25 -4.83 -9.36
N PRO A 70 9.62 -3.75 -8.64
CA PRO A 70 10.32 -2.66 -9.28
C PRO A 70 11.68 -3.16 -9.79
N PRO A 71 12.21 -2.60 -10.89
CA PRO A 71 13.60 -2.81 -11.25
C PRO A 71 14.45 -2.30 -10.08
N ILE A 72 15.24 -3.21 -9.48
CA ILE A 72 16.20 -2.86 -8.44
C ILE A 72 17.15 -1.83 -9.08
N ALA A 73 17.25 -0.63 -8.53
CA ALA A 73 18.02 0.45 -9.14
C ALA A 73 19.46 -0.02 -9.37
N ALA A 74 19.88 -0.11 -10.64
CA ALA A 74 21.20 -0.60 -11.05
C ALA A 74 22.38 0.30 -10.62
N ASN A 75 22.17 1.29 -9.73
CA ASN A 75 23.10 2.41 -9.52
C ASN A 75 23.72 2.51 -8.12
N GLU A 76 23.59 1.50 -7.24
CA GLU A 76 24.28 1.51 -5.93
C GLU A 76 25.53 0.62 -5.85
N THR A 77 25.74 -0.30 -6.80
CA THR A 77 26.95 -1.17 -6.81
C THR A 77 28.20 -0.46 -7.37
N ALA A 78 28.12 0.81 -7.77
CA ALA A 78 29.24 1.59 -8.30
C ALA A 78 29.80 2.64 -7.31
N ARG A 79 29.41 2.59 -6.03
CA ARG A 79 29.85 3.55 -4.99
C ARG A 79 30.49 2.89 -3.76
N VAL A 80 31.32 1.88 -3.98
CA VAL A 80 32.32 1.41 -2.98
C VAL A 80 33.65 1.19 -3.68
#